data_AF-A0A3N2PIS8-F1
#
_entry.id   AF-A0A3N2PIS8-F1
#
_cell.length_a   1.000
_cell.length_b   1.000
_cell.length_c   1.000
_cell.angle_alpha   90.00
_cell.angle_beta   90.00
_cell.angle_gamma   90.00
#
_symmetry.space_group_name_H-M   'P 1'
#
loop_
_entity.id
_entity.type
_entity.pdbx_description
1 polymer ?
#
loop_
_entity_poly.entity_id
_entity_poly.type
_entity_poly.pdbx_seq_one_letter_code
_entity_poly.pdbx_strand_id
1 'polypeptide(L)'
;MPFLEMVYTGKVDGHLLRGCCIEADRADIVSLYLEGLRNALPDHFHAHMTALIEEIHSSSRALRDLADQSQAHLSRVPMMLNYLNIVLPCLSRTLHDITAYYEDKTVSKEIRWRRMYNKMKDEVGGLPLPQRFLIYNHFLGMLKLLLTRSPNFDLNALDSLRSRIMQLREARGICPPSAQVGPVIPPEMMAVIGPVDTDPNAHWAEQIFSLPLPSRTALKHIKPSTSWGLSMTIAFLSWSISISPTNAPFSLSAPSI
;
A
#
# COMPACT_ATOMS: atom_id res chain seq x y z
N MET A 1 -8.79 -4.50 26.48
CA MET A 1 -8.59 -5.89 26.01
C MET A 1 -7.62 -5.88 24.81
N PRO A 2 -6.32 -5.60 25.00
CA PRO A 2 -5.37 -5.44 23.88
C PRO A 2 -4.72 -6.76 23.42
N PHE A 3 -4.66 -7.76 24.30
CA PHE A 3 -3.97 -9.03 24.03
C PHE A 3 -4.70 -9.90 22.99
N LEU A 4 -6.04 -9.94 23.04
CA LEU A 4 -6.86 -10.70 22.08
C LEU A 4 -6.83 -10.08 20.67
N GLU A 5 -6.76 -8.75 20.59
CA GLU A 5 -6.67 -8.00 19.34
C GLU A 5 -5.31 -8.27 18.65
N MET A 6 -4.21 -8.24 19.40
CA MET A 6 -2.86 -8.54 18.91
C MET A 6 -2.66 -10.00 18.45
N VAL A 7 -3.29 -10.96 19.13
CA VAL A 7 -3.24 -12.38 18.72
C VAL A 7 -4.10 -12.65 17.48
N TYR A 8 -5.20 -11.93 17.33
CA TYR A 8 -6.08 -12.05 16.16
C TYR A 8 -5.42 -11.41 14.93
N THR A 9 -4.83 -10.22 15.05
CA THR A 9 -4.07 -9.58 13.96
C THR A 9 -2.90 -10.44 13.52
N GLY A 10 -2.07 -10.94 14.43
CA GLY A 10 -0.95 -11.83 14.08
C GLY A 10 -1.34 -13.11 13.33
N LYS A 11 -2.53 -13.66 13.58
CA LYS A 11 -3.07 -14.80 12.82
C LYS A 11 -3.53 -14.39 11.42
N VAL A 12 -4.24 -13.28 11.31
CA VAL A 12 -4.76 -12.77 10.03
C VAL A 12 -3.61 -12.35 9.10
N ASP A 13 -2.56 -11.71 9.64
CA ASP A 13 -1.34 -11.32 8.92
C ASP A 13 -0.66 -12.54 8.29
N GLY A 14 -0.48 -13.61 9.07
CA GLY A 14 0.09 -14.87 8.60
C GLY A 14 -0.77 -15.58 7.55
N HIS A 15 -2.10 -15.48 7.64
CA HIS A 15 -3.01 -16.11 6.68
C HIS A 15 -2.96 -15.46 5.29
N LEU A 16 -2.88 -14.13 5.19
CA LEU A 16 -2.84 -13.44 3.89
C LEU A 16 -1.48 -13.56 3.20
N LEU A 17 -0.38 -13.50 3.95
CA LEU A 17 0.96 -13.74 3.39
C LEU A 17 1.10 -15.18 2.91
N ARG A 18 0.60 -16.16 3.69
CA ARG A 18 0.48 -17.54 3.23
C ARG A 18 -0.43 -17.66 1.99
N GLY A 19 -1.48 -16.85 1.93
CA GLY A 19 -2.35 -16.73 0.75
C GLY A 19 -1.59 -16.30 -0.50
N CYS A 20 -0.60 -15.40 -0.39
CA CYS A 20 0.25 -15.01 -1.52
C CYS A 20 1.04 -16.20 -2.06
N CYS A 21 1.67 -17.00 -1.20
CA CYS A 21 2.42 -18.19 -1.64
C CYS A 21 1.51 -19.22 -2.31
N ILE A 22 0.34 -19.50 -1.72
CA ILE A 22 -0.63 -20.46 -2.30
C ILE A 22 -1.10 -20.02 -3.68
N GLU A 23 -1.42 -18.74 -3.84
CA GLU A 23 -1.88 -18.22 -5.13
C GLU A 23 -0.73 -18.12 -6.16
N ALA A 24 0.52 -17.96 -5.72
CA ALA A 24 1.68 -18.04 -6.61
C ALA A 24 1.86 -19.46 -7.17
N ASP A 25 1.77 -20.48 -6.31
CA ASP A 25 1.85 -21.88 -6.74
C ASP A 25 0.70 -22.24 -7.68
N ARG A 26 -0.51 -21.74 -7.40
CA ARG A 26 -1.67 -21.90 -8.28
C ARG A 26 -1.46 -21.22 -9.62
N ALA A 27 -0.88 -20.02 -9.64
CA ALA A 27 -0.56 -19.30 -10.87
C ALA A 27 0.40 -20.11 -11.74
N ASP A 28 1.43 -20.73 -11.16
CA ASP A 28 2.36 -21.59 -11.93
C ASP A 28 1.67 -22.81 -12.54
N ILE A 29 0.80 -23.49 -11.78
CA ILE A 29 0.02 -24.63 -12.29
C ILE A 29 -0.87 -24.18 -13.46
N VAL A 30 -1.56 -23.05 -13.32
CA VAL A 30 -2.42 -22.51 -14.38
C VAL A 30 -1.60 -22.13 -15.62
N SER A 31 -0.43 -21.50 -15.46
CA SER A 31 0.47 -21.22 -16.58
C SER A 31 0.85 -22.51 -17.32
N LEU A 32 1.22 -23.57 -16.60
CA LEU A 32 1.56 -24.87 -17.21
C LEU A 32 0.38 -25.49 -17.98
N TYR A 33 -0.84 -25.36 -17.46
CA TYR A 33 -2.04 -25.80 -18.17
C TYR A 33 -2.25 -25.02 -19.48
N LEU A 34 -2.06 -23.71 -19.45
CA LEU A 34 -2.17 -22.86 -20.64
C LEU A 34 -1.06 -23.12 -21.65
N GLU A 35 0.17 -23.44 -21.21
CA GLU A 35 1.25 -23.89 -22.09
C GLU A 35 0.89 -25.20 -22.78
N GLY A 36 0.37 -26.18 -22.04
CA GLY A 36 -0.11 -27.44 -22.60
C GLY A 36 -1.26 -27.25 -23.59
N LEU A 37 -2.09 -26.23 -23.38
CA LEU A 37 -3.15 -25.85 -24.30
C LEU A 37 -2.59 -25.18 -25.56
N ARG A 38 -1.65 -24.25 -25.42
CA ARG A 38 -0.95 -23.57 -26.53
C ARG A 38 -0.27 -24.56 -27.45
N ASN A 39 0.48 -25.50 -26.88
CA ASN A 39 1.22 -26.52 -27.64
C ASN A 39 0.28 -27.51 -28.38
N ALA A 40 -1.00 -27.59 -27.99
CA ALA A 40 -1.97 -28.48 -28.60
C ALA A 40 -2.91 -27.79 -29.60
N LEU A 41 -2.82 -26.46 -29.75
CA LEU A 41 -3.70 -25.66 -30.58
C LEU A 41 -2.93 -24.94 -31.70
N PRO A 42 -3.62 -24.56 -32.80
CA PRO A 42 -2.98 -23.87 -33.92
C PRO A 42 -2.40 -22.49 -33.55
N ASP A 43 -1.38 -22.07 -34.30
CA ASP A 43 -0.54 -20.89 -34.02
C ASP A 43 -1.32 -19.56 -33.93
N HIS A 44 -2.45 -19.42 -34.61
CA HIS A 44 -3.24 -18.19 -34.58
C HIS A 44 -3.83 -17.88 -33.18
N PHE A 45 -3.86 -18.86 -32.26
CA PHE A 45 -4.24 -18.63 -30.87
C PHE A 45 -3.06 -18.25 -29.96
N HIS A 46 -1.82 -18.47 -30.40
CA HIS A 46 -0.64 -18.44 -29.53
C HIS A 46 -0.33 -17.06 -28.99
N ALA A 47 -0.57 -15.99 -29.76
CA ALA A 47 -0.25 -14.63 -29.33
C ALA A 47 -1.00 -14.25 -28.03
N HIS A 48 -2.32 -14.49 -28.00
CA HIS A 48 -3.15 -14.19 -26.83
C HIS A 48 -2.88 -15.12 -25.65
N MET A 49 -2.58 -16.41 -25.91
CA MET A 49 -2.18 -17.35 -24.85
C MET A 49 -0.84 -16.97 -24.24
N THR A 50 0.14 -16.61 -25.06
CA THR A 50 1.48 -16.26 -24.60
C THR A 50 1.43 -15.01 -23.73
N ALA A 51 0.72 -13.97 -24.17
CA ALA A 51 0.50 -12.78 -23.34
C ALA A 51 -0.17 -13.11 -22.00
N LEU A 52 -1.16 -14.02 -22.00
CA LEU A 52 -1.81 -14.44 -20.75
C LEU A 52 -0.84 -15.21 -19.82
N ILE A 53 -0.09 -16.16 -20.37
CA ILE A 53 0.88 -16.98 -19.63
C ILE A 53 1.96 -16.10 -19.00
N GLU A 54 2.50 -15.13 -19.75
CA GLU A 54 3.50 -14.18 -19.27
C GLU A 54 3.01 -13.35 -18.08
N GLU A 55 1.78 -12.83 -18.18
CA GLU A 55 1.18 -12.04 -17.11
C GLU A 55 0.85 -12.89 -15.87
N ILE A 56 0.46 -14.16 -16.03
CA ILE A 56 0.24 -15.08 -14.90
C ILE A 56 1.58 -15.42 -14.21
N HIS A 57 2.65 -15.64 -14.96
CA HIS A 57 3.98 -15.81 -14.38
C HIS A 57 4.46 -14.55 -13.66
N SER A 58 4.13 -13.36 -14.16
CA SER A 58 4.41 -12.10 -13.48
C SER A 58 3.66 -12.02 -12.14
N SER A 59 2.40 -12.46 -12.08
CA SER A 59 1.66 -12.55 -10.81
C SER A 59 2.32 -13.49 -9.82
N SER A 60 2.72 -14.68 -10.28
CA SER A 60 3.42 -15.68 -9.48
C SER A 60 4.70 -15.12 -8.86
N ARG A 61 5.55 -14.46 -9.66
CA ARG A 61 6.76 -13.78 -9.18
C ARG A 61 6.46 -12.65 -8.20
N ALA A 62 5.49 -11.79 -8.53
CA ALA A 62 5.14 -10.64 -7.69
C ALA A 62 4.61 -11.07 -6.31
N LEU A 63 3.81 -12.13 -6.24
CA LEU A 63 3.29 -12.67 -4.99
C LEU A 63 4.39 -13.26 -4.10
N ARG A 64 5.33 -14.02 -4.68
CA ARG A 64 6.46 -14.59 -3.93
C ARG A 64 7.40 -13.51 -3.43
N ASP A 65 7.77 -12.58 -4.30
CA ASP A 65 8.61 -11.45 -3.95
C ASP A 65 7.96 -10.61 -2.84
N LEU A 66 6.64 -10.36 -2.91
CA LEU A 66 5.95 -9.64 -1.84
C LEU A 66 5.94 -10.42 -0.51
N ALA A 67 5.77 -11.74 -0.55
CA ALA A 67 5.87 -12.58 0.64
C ALA A 67 7.29 -12.59 1.22
N ASP A 68 8.32 -12.67 0.38
CA ASP A 68 9.73 -12.65 0.81
C ASP A 68 10.11 -11.30 1.43
N GLN A 69 9.77 -10.19 0.76
CA GLN A 69 10.01 -8.84 1.26
C GLN A 69 9.26 -8.56 2.58
N SER A 70 8.10 -9.21 2.79
CA SER A 70 7.35 -9.06 4.04
C SER A 70 8.14 -9.51 5.26
N GLN A 71 9.01 -10.52 5.10
CA GLN A 71 9.88 -11.01 6.18
C GLN A 71 10.98 -10.01 6.54
N ALA A 72 11.49 -9.26 5.55
CA ALA A 72 12.47 -8.19 5.78
C ALA A 72 11.85 -6.90 6.36
N HIS A 73 10.53 -6.72 6.19
CA HIS A 73 9.82 -5.48 6.53
C HIS A 73 8.60 -5.72 7.43
N LEU A 74 8.74 -6.59 8.44
CA LEU A 74 7.64 -7.02 9.34
C LEU A 74 6.82 -5.86 9.91
N SER A 75 7.47 -4.76 10.33
CA SER A 75 6.80 -3.60 10.91
C SER A 75 5.85 -2.86 9.95
N ARG A 76 5.96 -3.10 8.64
CA ARG A 76 5.16 -2.46 7.59
C ARG A 76 4.13 -3.38 6.96
N VAL A 77 4.19 -4.68 7.24
CA VAL A 77 3.22 -5.66 6.74
C VAL A 77 1.77 -5.20 7.00
N PRO A 78 1.39 -4.68 8.18
CA PRO A 78 0.01 -4.25 8.42
C PRO A 78 -0.53 -3.21 7.42
N MET A 79 0.33 -2.39 6.81
CA MET A 79 -0.05 -1.37 5.82
C MET A 79 -0.59 -1.97 4.52
N MET A 80 -0.12 -3.16 4.14
CA MET A 80 -0.47 -3.80 2.87
C MET A 80 -1.59 -4.84 2.98
N LEU A 81 -1.88 -5.36 4.17
CA LEU A 81 -2.84 -6.46 4.35
C LEU A 81 -4.26 -6.10 3.89
N ASN A 82 -4.69 -4.86 4.16
CA ASN A 82 -5.98 -4.37 3.67
C ASN A 82 -6.05 -4.38 2.14
N TYR A 83 -4.95 -4.06 1.45
CA TYR A 83 -4.88 -4.09 0.00
C TYR A 83 -4.77 -5.53 -0.54
N LEU A 84 -4.06 -6.42 0.15
CA LEU A 84 -4.01 -7.85 -0.19
C LEU A 84 -5.39 -8.50 -0.10
N ASN A 85 -6.19 -8.16 0.92
CA ASN A 85 -7.56 -8.65 1.05
C ASN A 85 -8.49 -8.19 -0.09
N ILE A 86 -8.13 -7.11 -0.80
CA ILE A 86 -8.84 -6.62 -1.99
C ILE A 86 -8.44 -7.43 -3.23
N VAL A 87 -7.14 -7.64 -3.46
CA VAL A 87 -6.68 -8.25 -4.72
C VAL A 87 -6.69 -9.79 -4.69
N LEU A 88 -6.32 -10.43 -3.58
CA LEU A 88 -6.12 -11.89 -3.54
C LEU A 88 -7.39 -12.69 -3.87
N PRO A 89 -8.58 -12.39 -3.31
CA PRO A 89 -9.80 -13.11 -3.70
C PRO A 89 -10.13 -12.91 -5.19
N CYS A 90 -9.75 -11.75 -5.74
CA CYS A 90 -9.95 -11.45 -7.13
C CYS A 90 -9.06 -12.31 -8.03
N LEU A 91 -7.77 -12.36 -7.73
CA LEU A 91 -6.80 -13.19 -8.43
C LEU A 91 -7.17 -14.68 -8.31
N SER A 92 -7.45 -15.16 -7.09
CA SER A 92 -7.78 -16.55 -6.81
C SER A 92 -9.00 -17.02 -7.60
N ARG A 93 -10.06 -16.20 -7.66
CA ARG A 93 -11.24 -16.50 -8.46
C ARG A 93 -10.91 -16.61 -9.95
N THR A 94 -10.12 -15.67 -10.48
CA THR A 94 -9.71 -15.70 -11.90
C THR A 94 -8.93 -16.97 -12.24
N LEU A 95 -7.97 -17.36 -11.40
CA LEU A 95 -7.19 -18.58 -11.58
C LEU A 95 -8.07 -19.83 -11.50
N HIS A 96 -9.00 -19.87 -10.55
CA HIS A 96 -9.93 -20.99 -10.41
C HIS A 96 -10.87 -21.13 -11.62
N ASP A 97 -11.40 -20.02 -12.14
CA ASP A 97 -12.24 -20.02 -13.32
C ASP A 97 -11.47 -20.54 -14.55
N ILE A 98 -10.21 -20.12 -14.74
CA ILE A 98 -9.34 -20.65 -15.80
C ILE A 98 -9.16 -22.16 -15.67
N THR A 99 -8.86 -22.66 -14.47
CA THR A 99 -8.74 -24.10 -14.20
C THR A 99 -10.03 -24.83 -14.55
N ALA A 100 -11.20 -24.31 -14.14
CA ALA A 100 -12.49 -24.93 -14.43
C ALA A 100 -12.75 -25.05 -15.93
N TYR A 101 -12.44 -24.03 -16.73
CA TYR A 101 -12.55 -24.12 -18.19
C TYR A 101 -11.55 -25.11 -18.81
N TYR A 102 -10.32 -25.16 -18.29
CA TYR A 102 -9.30 -26.09 -18.77
C TYR A 102 -9.67 -27.55 -18.51
N GLU A 103 -10.23 -27.82 -17.33
CA GLU A 103 -10.62 -29.15 -16.85
C GLU A 103 -11.92 -29.69 -17.46
N ASP A 104 -12.69 -28.87 -18.19
CA ASP A 104 -13.91 -29.30 -18.87
C ASP A 104 -13.60 -30.29 -20.02
N LYS A 105 -13.49 -31.57 -19.67
CA LYS A 105 -13.20 -32.66 -20.61
C LYS A 105 -14.36 -32.97 -21.56
N THR A 106 -15.53 -32.36 -21.40
CA THR A 106 -16.70 -32.61 -22.26
C THR A 106 -16.58 -31.97 -23.64
N VAL A 107 -15.67 -31.01 -23.79
CA VAL A 107 -15.44 -30.29 -25.06
C VAL A 107 -13.98 -30.34 -25.51
N SER A 108 -13.76 -30.06 -26.79
CA SER A 108 -12.42 -30.00 -27.37
C SER A 108 -11.57 -28.88 -26.75
N LYS A 109 -10.24 -29.04 -26.79
CA LYS A 109 -9.28 -28.03 -26.29
C LYS A 109 -9.52 -26.65 -26.91
N GLU A 110 -9.82 -26.58 -28.19
CA GLU A 110 -10.10 -25.31 -28.88
C GLU A 110 -11.36 -24.64 -28.32
N ILE A 111 -12.42 -25.42 -28.11
CA ILE A 111 -13.66 -24.91 -27.53
C ILE A 111 -13.43 -24.44 -26.09
N ARG A 112 -12.61 -25.15 -25.28
CA ARG A 112 -12.24 -24.69 -23.93
C ARG A 112 -11.56 -23.33 -23.97
N TRP A 113 -10.54 -23.17 -24.82
CA TRP A 113 -9.85 -21.89 -24.99
C TRP A 113 -10.80 -20.78 -25.39
N ARG A 114 -11.59 -20.98 -26.46
CA ARG A 114 -12.49 -19.96 -26.99
C ARG A 114 -13.59 -19.59 -26.00
N ARG A 115 -14.14 -20.55 -25.26
CA ARG A 115 -15.14 -20.30 -24.21
C ARG A 115 -14.51 -19.52 -23.07
N MET A 116 -13.38 -19.99 -22.53
CA MET A 116 -12.66 -19.32 -21.46
C MET A 116 -12.33 -17.87 -21.80
N TYR A 117 -11.66 -17.65 -22.94
CA TYR A 117 -11.20 -16.32 -23.33
C TYR A 117 -12.37 -15.35 -23.54
N ASN A 118 -13.44 -15.77 -24.23
CA ASN A 118 -14.57 -14.88 -24.50
C ASN A 118 -15.48 -14.69 -23.28
N LYS A 119 -15.87 -15.76 -22.59
CA LYS A 119 -16.75 -15.66 -21.42
C LYS A 119 -16.12 -14.83 -20.31
N MET A 120 -14.84 -15.05 -20.02
CA MET A 120 -14.16 -14.27 -19.00
C MET A 120 -13.92 -12.82 -19.46
N LYS A 121 -13.67 -12.56 -20.74
CA LYS A 121 -13.59 -11.19 -21.26
C LYS A 121 -14.92 -10.45 -21.07
N ASP A 122 -16.03 -11.10 -21.43
CA ASP A 122 -17.37 -10.49 -21.38
C ASP A 122 -17.87 -10.29 -19.94
N GLU A 123 -17.38 -11.09 -18.99
CA GLU A 123 -17.69 -11.01 -17.56
C GLU A 123 -17.42 -9.61 -16.96
N VAL A 124 -16.38 -8.92 -17.45
CA VAL A 124 -15.96 -7.63 -16.88
C VAL A 124 -15.82 -6.57 -17.95
N GLY A 125 -16.95 -6.22 -18.57
CA GLY A 125 -17.05 -5.09 -19.49
C GLY A 125 -16.15 -5.21 -20.73
N GLY A 126 -15.86 -6.44 -21.17
CA GLY A 126 -15.00 -6.69 -22.33
C GLY A 126 -13.50 -6.65 -22.02
N LEU A 127 -13.08 -6.58 -20.76
CA LEU A 127 -11.67 -6.56 -20.36
C LEU A 127 -11.01 -7.93 -20.60
N PRO A 128 -10.07 -8.05 -21.56
CA PRO A 128 -9.46 -9.34 -21.85
C PRO A 128 -8.54 -9.80 -20.71
N LEU A 129 -8.38 -11.12 -20.61
CA LEU A 129 -7.68 -11.75 -19.50
C LEU A 129 -6.24 -11.24 -19.29
N PRO A 130 -5.38 -11.09 -20.31
CA PRO A 130 -4.05 -10.53 -20.12
C PRO A 130 -4.08 -9.16 -19.44
N GLN A 131 -4.96 -8.24 -19.89
CA GLN A 131 -5.08 -6.92 -19.25
C GLN A 131 -5.61 -7.00 -17.82
N ARG A 132 -6.46 -7.98 -17.48
CA ARG A 132 -6.91 -8.21 -16.11
C ARG A 132 -5.72 -8.55 -15.19
N PHE A 133 -4.84 -9.46 -15.63
CA PHE A 133 -3.63 -9.80 -14.88
C PHE A 133 -2.64 -8.64 -14.82
N LEU A 134 -2.50 -7.83 -15.87
CA LEU A 134 -1.69 -6.62 -15.84
C LEU A 134 -2.12 -5.66 -14.73
N ILE A 135 -3.43 -5.47 -14.51
CA ILE A 135 -3.95 -4.66 -13.40
C ILE A 135 -3.55 -5.27 -12.05
N TYR A 136 -3.68 -6.59 -11.88
CA TYR A 136 -3.26 -7.28 -10.65
C TYR A 136 -1.75 -7.12 -10.40
N ASN A 137 -0.94 -7.34 -11.43
CA ASN A 137 0.52 -7.24 -11.37
C ASN A 137 0.97 -5.83 -11.00
N HIS A 138 0.36 -4.82 -11.63
CA HIS A 138 0.68 -3.44 -11.32
C HIS A 138 0.31 -3.08 -9.88
N PHE A 139 -0.85 -3.54 -9.40
CA PHE A 139 -1.27 -3.35 -8.01
C PHE A 139 -0.32 -4.03 -7.02
N LEU A 140 0.06 -5.28 -7.25
CA LEU A 140 1.03 -6.00 -6.42
C LEU A 140 2.41 -5.30 -6.43
N GLY A 141 2.83 -4.77 -7.58
CA GLY A 141 4.03 -3.94 -7.69
C GLY A 141 3.97 -2.69 -6.82
N MET A 142 2.83 -1.97 -6.80
CA MET A 142 2.63 -0.83 -5.91
C MET A 142 2.68 -1.22 -4.43
N LEU A 143 2.19 -2.40 -4.06
CA LEU A 143 2.30 -2.91 -2.69
C LEU A 143 3.75 -3.21 -2.30
N LYS A 144 4.57 -3.71 -3.22
CA LYS A 144 6.01 -3.86 -3.00
C LYS A 144 6.70 -2.50 -2.79
N LEU A 145 6.36 -1.49 -3.59
CA LEU A 145 6.91 -0.14 -3.44
C LEU A 145 6.52 0.48 -2.08
N LEU A 146 5.27 0.28 -1.66
CA LEU A 146 4.78 0.68 -0.34
C LEU A 146 5.58 0.00 0.78
N LEU A 147 5.78 -1.32 0.69
CA LEU A 147 6.50 -2.10 1.70
C LEU A 147 7.95 -1.63 1.87
N THR A 148 8.62 -1.38 0.75
CA THR A 148 10.04 -1.04 0.69
C THR A 148 10.33 0.44 0.93
N ARG A 149 9.29 1.30 1.05
CA ARG A 149 9.42 2.78 1.06
C ARG A 149 10.20 3.29 -0.16
N SER A 150 9.87 2.77 -1.32
CA SER A 150 10.47 3.27 -2.55
C SER A 150 10.08 4.73 -2.78
N PRO A 151 11.02 5.61 -3.19
CA PRO A 151 10.69 6.98 -3.57
C PRO A 151 9.77 7.06 -4.80
N ASN A 152 9.67 5.96 -5.56
CA ASN A 152 8.79 5.85 -6.72
C ASN A 152 7.36 5.44 -6.35
N PHE A 153 7.03 5.37 -5.06
CA PHE A 153 5.68 5.04 -4.61
C PHE A 153 4.71 6.21 -4.86
N ASP A 154 3.65 5.94 -5.63
CA ASP A 154 2.56 6.89 -5.92
C ASP A 154 1.24 6.39 -5.32
N LEU A 155 0.77 7.10 -4.28
CA LEU A 155 -0.50 6.78 -3.62
C LEU A 155 -1.71 6.93 -4.56
N ASN A 156 -1.70 7.90 -5.47
CA ASN A 156 -2.82 8.13 -6.39
C ASN A 156 -2.95 6.99 -7.40
N ALA A 157 -1.82 6.46 -7.87
CA ALA A 157 -1.80 5.26 -8.72
C ALA A 157 -2.34 4.04 -7.97
N LEU A 158 -1.95 3.84 -6.71
CA LEU A 158 -2.45 2.74 -5.88
C LEU A 158 -3.97 2.83 -5.66
N ASP A 159 -4.50 4.01 -5.34
CA ASP A 159 -5.94 4.21 -5.14
C ASP A 159 -6.77 4.07 -6.43
N SER A 160 -6.20 4.50 -7.56
CA SER A 160 -6.81 4.30 -8.88
C SER A 160 -6.90 2.80 -9.21
N LEU A 161 -5.84 2.03 -8.96
CA LEU A 161 -5.83 0.59 -9.17
C LEU A 161 -6.76 -0.14 -8.19
N ARG A 162 -6.78 0.28 -6.91
CA ARG A 162 -7.72 -0.22 -5.90
C ARG A 162 -9.15 -0.08 -6.40
N SER A 163 -9.52 1.09 -6.91
CA SER A 163 -10.86 1.38 -7.44
C SER A 163 -11.20 0.47 -8.61
N ARG A 164 -10.25 0.27 -9.55
CA ARG A 164 -10.43 -0.67 -10.67
C ARG A 164 -10.64 -2.11 -10.18
N ILE A 165 -9.83 -2.59 -9.23
CA ILE A 165 -9.98 -3.95 -8.67
C ILE A 165 -11.32 -4.10 -7.93
N MET A 166 -11.78 -3.07 -7.22
CA MET A 166 -13.10 -3.10 -6.59
C MET A 166 -14.23 -3.23 -7.62
N GLN A 167 -14.14 -2.54 -8.76
CA GLN A 167 -15.09 -2.74 -9.88
C GLN A 167 -15.00 -4.17 -10.44
N LEU A 168 -13.80 -4.76 -10.56
CA LEU A 168 -13.64 -6.16 -10.96
C LEU A 168 -14.27 -7.13 -9.94
N ARG A 169 -14.22 -6.82 -8.65
CA ARG A 169 -14.86 -7.63 -7.59
C ARG A 169 -16.38 -7.58 -7.72
N GLU A 170 -16.92 -6.38 -7.87
CA GLU A 170 -18.36 -6.13 -7.99
C GLU A 170 -18.93 -6.83 -9.22
N ALA A 171 -18.29 -6.67 -10.39
CA ALA A 171 -18.71 -7.32 -11.63
C ALA A 171 -18.80 -8.86 -11.52
N ARG A 172 -18.05 -9.46 -10.59
CA ARG A 172 -18.01 -10.91 -10.36
C ARG A 172 -18.72 -11.36 -9.09
N GLY A 173 -19.48 -10.47 -8.46
CA GLY A 173 -20.24 -10.78 -7.25
C GLY A 173 -19.38 -11.20 -6.05
N ILE A 174 -18.09 -10.82 -6.03
CA ILE A 174 -17.23 -11.10 -4.88
C ILE A 174 -17.55 -10.10 -3.80
N CYS A 175 -17.97 -10.59 -2.63
CA CYS A 175 -18.30 -9.74 -1.49
C CYS A 175 -17.18 -8.72 -1.21
N PRO A 176 -17.51 -7.48 -0.85
CA PRO A 176 -16.51 -6.52 -0.41
C PRO A 176 -15.75 -7.10 0.79
N PRO A 177 -14.47 -6.75 0.97
CA PRO A 177 -13.68 -7.25 2.09
C PRO A 177 -14.38 -6.96 3.42
N SER A 178 -14.73 -8.01 4.16
CA SER A 178 -15.40 -7.94 5.45
C SER A 178 -14.40 -7.49 6.52
N ALA A 179 -14.54 -6.24 6.97
CA ALA A 179 -13.72 -5.58 7.99
C ALA A 179 -12.24 -5.35 7.63
N GLN A 180 -11.70 -4.26 8.18
CA GLN A 180 -10.28 -3.92 8.05
C GLN A 180 -9.45 -5.00 8.74
N VAL A 181 -8.50 -5.55 7.99
CA VAL A 181 -7.64 -6.67 8.36
C VAL A 181 -6.46 -6.19 9.22
N GLY A 182 -6.27 -4.87 9.33
CA GLY A 182 -5.27 -4.23 10.19
C GLY A 182 -5.74 -2.86 10.68
N PRO A 183 -4.94 -2.18 11.53
CA PRO A 183 -5.27 -0.84 12.01
C PRO A 183 -5.51 0.10 10.82
N VAL A 184 -6.55 0.93 10.92
CA VAL A 184 -6.82 2.00 9.96
C VAL A 184 -5.63 2.94 10.05
N ILE A 185 -4.77 2.97 9.03
CA ILE A 185 -3.70 3.98 8.95
C ILE A 185 -4.31 5.13 8.17
N PRO A 186 -4.59 6.28 8.81
CA PRO A 186 -5.08 7.45 8.10
C PRO A 186 -4.10 7.84 6.97
N PRO A 187 -4.58 8.33 5.82
CA PRO A 187 -3.70 8.77 4.72
C PRO A 187 -2.61 9.76 5.18
N GLU A 188 -2.93 10.59 6.17
CA GLU A 188 -2.01 11.50 6.86
C GLU A 188 -0.85 10.78 7.58
N MET A 189 -1.09 9.60 8.17
CA MET A 189 -0.02 8.78 8.79
C MET A 189 0.83 8.04 7.76
N MET A 190 0.30 7.74 6.57
CA MET A 190 1.12 7.18 5.48
C MET A 190 2.20 8.17 5.03
N ALA A 191 1.92 9.48 5.03
CA ALA A 191 2.89 10.52 4.72
C ALA A 191 4.02 10.63 5.77
N VAL A 192 3.71 10.41 7.06
CA VAL A 192 4.71 10.38 8.15
C VAL A 192 5.63 9.16 8.07
N ILE A 193 5.17 8.09 7.42
CA ILE A 193 5.86 6.81 7.28
C ILE A 193 6.62 6.74 5.93
N GLY A 194 6.58 7.78 5.09
CA GLY A 194 7.45 7.91 3.92
C GLY A 194 8.94 8.00 4.31
N PRO A 195 9.87 8.06 3.34
CA PRO A 195 11.23 8.47 3.64
C PRO A 195 11.16 9.94 4.07
N VAL A 196 11.01 10.16 5.37
CA VAL A 196 11.35 11.46 5.95
C VAL A 196 12.85 11.55 5.75
N ASP A 197 13.29 12.47 4.88
CA ASP A 197 14.66 12.98 4.90
C ASP A 197 14.88 13.56 6.29
N THR A 198 15.20 12.69 7.23
CA THR A 198 15.40 13.05 8.61
C THR A 198 16.86 13.41 8.66
N ASP A 199 17.16 14.70 8.69
CA ASP A 199 18.50 15.18 8.98
C ASP A 199 18.98 14.47 10.27
N PRO A 200 20.08 13.71 10.24
CA PRO A 200 20.55 12.94 11.39
C PRO A 200 20.86 13.81 12.62
N ASN A 201 20.91 15.13 12.48
CA ASN A 201 21.07 16.10 13.56
C ASN A 201 19.78 16.77 14.06
N ALA A 202 18.60 16.44 13.52
CA ALA A 202 17.36 17.09 13.92
C ALA A 202 16.90 16.64 15.32
N HIS A 203 16.67 17.62 16.21
CA HIS A 203 16.11 17.37 17.54
C HIS A 203 14.65 16.89 17.40
N TRP A 204 14.25 15.86 18.15
CA TRP A 204 12.92 15.22 18.03
C TRP A 204 11.73 16.19 18.10
N ALA A 205 11.88 17.33 18.77
CA ALA A 205 10.85 18.36 18.86
C ALA A 205 10.63 19.13 17.52
N GLU A 206 11.65 19.24 16.67
CA GLU A 206 11.57 19.97 15.39
C GLU A 206 10.77 19.17 14.34
N GLN A 207 10.80 17.84 14.46
CA GLN A 207 10.02 16.94 13.60
C GLN A 207 8.51 17.18 13.76
N ILE A 208 8.04 17.58 14.95
CA ILE A 208 6.62 17.82 15.22
C ILE A 208 6.07 18.99 14.40
N PHE A 209 6.88 20.02 14.15
CA PHE A 209 6.47 21.21 13.39
C PHE A 209 6.51 20.99 11.86
N SER A 210 7.20 19.95 11.43
CA SER A 210 7.32 19.58 10.01
C SER A 210 6.13 18.74 9.51
N LEU A 211 5.35 18.19 10.45
CA LEU A 211 4.18 17.38 10.14
C LEU A 211 3.00 18.29 9.75
N PRO A 212 2.26 17.96 8.67
CA PRO A 212 1.01 18.64 8.38
C PRO A 212 0.06 18.44 9.56
N LEU A 213 -0.41 19.55 10.14
CA LEU A 213 -1.28 19.53 11.32
C LEU A 213 -2.55 18.71 11.04
N PRO A 214 -2.87 17.68 11.85
CA PRO A 214 -4.02 16.77 11.61
C PRO A 214 -5.39 17.46 11.62
N SER A 215 -5.47 18.73 12.01
CA SER A 215 -6.72 19.47 12.14
C SER A 215 -6.47 20.97 12.00
N ARG A 216 -7.11 21.58 10.99
CA ARG A 216 -7.34 23.03 10.91
C ARG A 216 -8.71 23.40 11.47
N THR A 217 -9.16 22.71 12.52
CA THR A 217 -10.42 23.10 13.18
C THR A 217 -10.17 24.39 13.95
N ALA A 218 -10.70 25.51 13.45
CA ALA A 218 -10.68 26.77 14.18
C ALA A 218 -11.31 26.56 15.57
N LEU A 219 -10.58 26.93 16.62
CA LEU A 219 -11.08 26.89 18.00
C LEU A 219 -12.29 27.82 18.12
N LYS A 220 -13.51 27.25 18.09
CA LYS A 220 -14.77 28.02 18.23
C LYS A 220 -14.98 28.62 19.62
N HIS A 221 -14.18 28.21 20.61
CA HIS A 221 -14.26 28.69 21.98
C HIS A 221 -12.87 29.02 22.52
N ILE A 222 -12.44 30.27 22.31
CA ILE A 222 -11.31 30.85 23.05
C ILE A 222 -11.85 31.17 24.44
N LYS A 223 -11.86 30.19 25.33
CA LYS A 223 -11.99 30.43 26.77
C LYS A 223 -10.57 30.52 27.34
N PRO A 224 -10.21 31.59 28.08
CA PRO A 224 -8.93 31.64 28.76
C PRO A 224 -8.85 30.48 29.75
N SER A 225 -7.80 29.67 29.66
CA SER A 225 -7.51 28.65 30.65
C SER A 225 -7.05 29.31 31.94
N THR A 226 -7.78 29.13 33.02
CA THR A 226 -7.28 29.46 34.36
C THR A 226 -6.37 28.33 34.82
N SER A 227 -5.06 28.52 34.68
CA SER A 227 -4.10 27.68 35.41
C SER A 227 -4.10 28.12 36.87
N TRP A 228 -4.37 27.20 37.79
CA TRP A 228 -4.08 27.40 39.21
C TRP A 228 -2.57 27.23 39.43
N GLY A 229 -1.80 28.16 38.89
CA GLY A 229 -0.44 28.38 39.35
C GLY A 229 -0.53 29.11 40.69
N LEU A 230 0.24 28.67 41.68
CA LEU A 230 0.50 29.46 42.86
C LEU A 230 0.96 30.85 42.40
N SER A 231 0.15 31.87 42.71
CA SER A 231 0.50 33.27 42.52
C SER A 231 1.72 33.57 43.38
N MET A 232 2.90 33.38 42.81
CA MET A 232 4.14 33.87 43.39
C MET A 232 4.11 35.38 43.21
N THR A 233 3.57 36.07 44.22
CA THR A 233 3.66 37.51 44.34
C THR A 233 5.14 37.86 44.35
N ILE A 234 5.67 38.31 43.20
CA ILE A 234 7.00 38.92 43.15
C ILE A 234 6.87 40.22 43.93
N ALA A 235 7.30 40.19 45.19
CA ALA A 235 7.59 41.38 45.95
C ALA A 235 8.69 42.14 45.17
N PHE A 236 8.34 43.32 44.66
CA PHE A 236 9.29 44.29 44.16
C PHE A 236 10.21 44.72 45.32
N LEU A 237 11.32 44.02 45.51
CA LEU A 237 12.48 44.60 46.17
C LEU A 237 13.18 45.45 45.11
N SER A 238 12.98 46.76 45.25
CA SER A 238 13.70 47.79 44.50
C SER A 238 15.20 47.61 44.69
N TRP A 239 15.89 47.12 43.66
CA TRP A 239 17.31 47.40 43.47
C TRP A 239 17.45 48.36 42.31
N SER A 240 17.87 49.59 42.64
CA SER A 240 18.24 50.61 41.68
C SER A 240 19.65 50.31 41.17
N ILE A 241 19.77 49.81 39.94
CA ILE A 241 21.03 49.82 39.20
C ILE A 241 21.04 51.10 38.39
N SER A 242 21.88 52.05 38.79
CA SER A 242 22.12 53.30 38.07
C SER A 242 23.06 53.03 36.90
N ILE A 243 22.56 53.14 35.67
CA ILE A 243 23.38 53.16 34.45
C ILE A 243 23.48 54.62 34.00
N SER A 244 24.66 55.22 34.15
CA SER A 244 24.96 56.54 33.62
C SER A 244 25.26 56.46 32.11
N PRO A 245 24.75 57.39 31.28
CA PRO A 245 25.05 57.44 29.86
C PRO A 245 26.31 58.29 29.63
N THR A 246 27.26 57.81 28.83
CA THR A 246 28.29 58.67 28.24
C THR A 246 28.32 58.46 26.73
N ASN A 247 28.29 59.60 26.04
CA ASN A 247 28.11 59.77 24.61
C ASN A 247 29.24 59.15 23.75
N ALA A 248 28.83 58.64 22.59
CA ALA A 248 29.45 58.47 21.26
C ALA A 248 30.77 59.22 20.92
N PRO A 249 31.43 59.04 19.72
CA PRO A 249 31.16 58.15 18.57
C PRO A 249 32.42 57.45 17.93
N PHE A 250 32.16 56.57 16.95
CA PHE A 250 32.94 56.18 15.75
C PHE A 250 34.50 56.23 15.71
N SER A 251 35.13 55.12 15.32
CA SER A 251 36.03 55.07 14.12
C SER A 251 36.48 53.63 13.78
N LEU A 252 36.67 53.40 12.47
CA LEU A 252 37.08 52.17 11.79
C LEU A 252 38.60 51.94 11.83
N SER A 253 38.98 50.66 11.67
CA SER A 253 40.22 50.11 11.03
C SER A 253 41.56 50.39 11.72
N ALA A 254 42.61 49.56 11.70
CA ALA A 254 42.99 48.20 11.28
C ALA A 254 44.45 47.99 11.84
N PRO A 255 45.12 46.83 11.69
CA PRO A 255 46.13 46.33 12.64
C PRO A 255 47.60 46.71 12.35
N SER A 256 48.48 46.18 13.23
CA SER A 256 49.96 46.02 13.12
C SER A 256 50.77 47.23 13.61
N ILE A 257 51.89 47.08 14.34
CA ILE A 257 52.89 46.01 14.50
C ILE A 257 53.24 45.84 15.98
#